data_AF-A0AAD8IL70-F1
#
_entry.id   AF-A0AAD8IL70-F1
#
_cell.length_a   1.000
_cell.length_b   1.000
_cell.length_c   1.000
_cell.angle_alpha   90.00
_cell.angle_beta   90.00
_cell.angle_gamma   90.00
#
_symmetry.space_group_name_H-M   'P 1'
#
loop_
_entity.id
_entity.type
_entity.pdbx_description
1 polymer ?
#
loop_
_entity_poly.entity_id
_entity_poly.type
_entity_poly.pdbx_seq_one_letter_code
_entity_poly.pdbx_strand_id
1 'polypeptide(L)'
;MQEYKEEEMETELAKCECCGFKEDCTQDYINEVKSEFRGKWLCGLCSEAVKDEVNKQNNISNALGLEDAIKAHLSFCRKFKANPAVLVAEGMRQMLRKRSDMLLSSSSTSKKYARSTSAAQVGNDFLVL
;
A
#
# COMPACT_ATOMS: atom_id res chain seq x y z
N MET A 1 45.98 28.22 17.15
CA MET A 1 45.18 27.22 16.42
C MET A 1 43.81 27.24 17.06
N GLN A 2 42.79 27.66 16.32
CA GLN A 2 41.42 27.56 16.80
C GLN A 2 41.02 26.09 16.70
N GLU A 3 40.60 25.54 17.83
CA GLU A 3 40.10 24.18 17.96
C GLU A 3 38.69 24.19 17.39
N TYR A 4 38.54 23.66 16.17
CA TYR A 4 37.24 23.47 15.54
C TYR A 4 36.59 22.28 16.25
N LYS A 5 35.67 22.56 17.18
CA LYS A 5 34.75 21.54 17.68
C LYS A 5 33.83 21.18 16.52
N GLU A 6 34.08 20.03 15.90
CA GLU A 6 33.03 19.30 15.22
C GLU A 6 31.97 18.97 16.29
N GLU A 7 30.90 19.75 16.35
CA GLU A 7 29.68 19.30 17.02
C GLU A 7 29.11 18.20 16.15
N GLU A 8 29.54 16.96 16.40
CA GLU A 8 28.81 15.78 15.95
C GLU A 8 27.39 15.88 16.49
N MET A 9 26.47 16.22 15.60
CA MET A 9 25.04 16.21 15.86
C MET A 9 24.65 14.76 16.18
N GLU A 10 24.32 14.51 17.45
CA GLU A 10 23.92 13.18 17.93
C GLU A 10 22.65 12.73 17.19
N THR A 11 22.81 11.68 16.38
CA THR A 11 21.73 11.07 15.59
C THR A 11 21.37 9.71 16.16
N GLU A 12 20.09 9.39 16.14
CA GLU A 12 19.56 8.09 16.55
C GLU A 12 18.78 7.41 15.41
N LEU A 13 18.85 6.09 15.37
CA LEU A 13 18.15 5.28 14.37
C LEU A 13 16.68 5.11 14.78
N ALA A 14 15.81 5.95 14.23
CA ALA A 14 14.39 6.01 14.57
C ALA A 14 13.53 5.17 13.60
N LYS A 15 12.61 4.37 14.14
CA LYS A 15 11.75 3.47 13.33
C LYS A 15 10.35 4.07 13.15
N CYS A 16 9.98 4.37 11.91
CA CYS A 16 8.65 4.89 11.55
C CYS A 16 7.53 3.95 11.98
N GLU A 17 6.51 4.49 12.65
CA GLU A 17 5.37 3.72 13.15
C GLU A 17 4.39 3.30 12.02
N CYS A 18 4.42 3.96 10.86
CA CYS A 18 3.58 3.61 9.71
C CYS A 18 4.17 2.44 8.92
N CYS A 19 5.32 2.65 8.28
CA CYS A 19 5.92 1.71 7.33
C CYS A 19 6.99 0.81 7.95
N GLY A 20 7.52 1.16 9.13
CA GLY A 20 8.59 0.41 9.79
C GLY A 20 9.98 0.66 9.22
N PHE A 21 10.12 1.59 8.27
CA PHE A 21 11.41 2.07 7.78
C PHE A 21 12.19 2.74 8.92
N LYS A 22 13.52 2.62 8.91
CA LYS A 22 14.40 3.19 9.92
C LYS A 22 15.22 4.31 9.27
N GLU A 23 15.28 5.45 9.93
CA GLU A 23 16.01 6.64 9.47
C GLU A 23 16.94 7.11 10.59
N ASP A 24 18.15 7.53 10.23
CA ASP A 24 19.05 8.22 11.15
C ASP A 24 18.59 9.68 11.26
N CYS A 25 18.20 10.09 12.47
CA CYS A 25 17.58 11.38 12.70
C CYS A 25 18.11 12.02 13.98
N THR A 26 18.11 13.35 14.01
CA THR A 26 18.46 14.10 15.22
C THR A 26 17.33 13.97 16.24
N GLN A 27 17.67 14.03 17.53
CA GLN A 27 16.64 14.04 18.57
C GLN A 27 15.65 15.20 18.41
N ASP A 28 16.14 16.38 18.03
CA ASP A 28 15.30 17.56 17.83
C ASP A 28 14.26 17.34 16.73
N TYR A 29 14.67 16.78 15.59
CA TYR A 29 13.76 16.48 14.49
C TYR A 29 12.74 15.40 14.89
N ILE A 30 13.16 14.40 15.67
CA ILE A 30 12.25 13.37 16.19
C ILE A 30 11.19 13.97 17.10
N ASN A 31 11.58 14.88 17.98
CA ASN A 31 10.68 15.55 18.91
C ASN A 31 9.71 16.48 18.17
N GLU A 32 10.19 17.22 17.17
CA GLU A 32 9.36 18.06 16.31
C GLU A 32 8.28 17.24 15.61
N VAL A 33 8.66 16.18 14.92
CA VAL A 33 7.72 15.28 14.22
C VAL A 33 6.73 14.65 15.20
N LYS A 34 7.19 14.16 16.36
CA LYS A 34 6.28 13.62 17.38
C LYS A 34 5.28 14.68 17.87
N SER A 35 5.69 15.94 18.02
CA SER A 35 4.79 17.01 18.41
C SER A 35 3.71 17.29 17.36
N GLU A 36 4.08 17.19 16.08
CA GLU A 36 3.17 17.39 14.95
C GLU A 36 2.19 16.21 14.80
N PHE A 37 2.66 14.97 14.93
CA PHE A 37 1.88 13.76 14.65
C PHE A 37 1.43 12.99 15.90
N ARG A 38 0.98 13.70 16.93
CA ARG A 38 0.26 13.11 18.09
C ARG A 38 1.10 12.10 18.87
N GLY A 39 2.37 12.45 19.07
CA GLY A 39 3.37 11.65 19.76
C GLY A 39 3.98 10.54 18.90
N LYS A 40 3.57 10.41 17.63
CA LYS A 40 4.07 9.36 16.74
C LYS A 40 5.25 9.82 15.93
N TRP A 41 6.25 8.97 15.81
CA TRP A 41 7.33 9.18 14.87
C TRP A 41 6.97 8.64 13.48
N LEU A 42 7.07 9.51 12.48
CA LEU A 42 6.87 9.20 11.07
C LEU A 42 8.16 9.51 10.31
N CYS A 43 8.53 8.64 9.36
CA CYS A 43 9.61 8.94 8.44
C CYS A 43 9.24 10.10 7.51
N GLY A 44 10.24 10.75 6.89
CA GLY A 44 10.02 11.92 6.04
C GLY A 44 8.92 11.71 4.98
N LEU A 45 8.91 10.56 4.31
CA LEU A 45 7.89 10.24 3.30
C LEU A 45 6.47 10.05 3.87
N CYS A 46 6.36 9.44 5.05
CA CYS A 46 5.05 9.27 5.69
C CYS A 46 4.52 10.58 6.27
N SER A 47 5.41 11.45 6.76
CA SER A 47 5.04 12.78 7.24
C SER A 47 4.43 13.62 6.11
N GLU A 48 5.07 13.65 4.94
CA GLU A 48 4.56 14.38 3.77
C GLU A 48 3.23 13.81 3.27
N ALA A 49 3.11 12.48 3.18
CA ALA A 49 1.85 11.86 2.77
C ALA A 49 0.68 12.23 3.70
N VAL A 50 0.88 12.15 5.02
CA VAL A 50 -0.14 12.54 6.00
C VAL A 50 -0.50 14.03 5.86
N LYS A 51 0.49 14.92 5.66
CA LYS A 51 0.25 16.35 5.43
C LYS A 51 -0.60 16.60 4.18
N ASP A 52 -0.31 15.89 3.09
CA ASP A 52 -1.10 15.93 1.86
C ASP A 52 -2.54 15.45 2.07
N GLU A 53 -2.74 14.40 2.87
CA GLU A 53 -4.06 13.92 3.26
C GLU A 53 -4.83 14.96 4.09
N VAL A 54 -4.18 15.67 5.01
CA VAL A 54 -4.83 16.76 5.77
C VAL A 54 -5.25 17.91 4.84
N ASN A 55 -4.36 18.30 3.93
CA ASN A 55 -4.60 19.39 2.98
C ASN A 55 -5.73 19.08 1.97
N LYS A 56 -5.99 17.80 1.67
CA LYS A 56 -7.14 17.40 0.83
C LYS A 56 -8.47 17.59 1.55
N GLN A 57 -8.51 17.41 2.88
CA GLN A 57 -9.71 17.55 3.71
C GLN A 57 -9.95 19.03 4.08
N ASN A 58 -10.17 19.88 3.07
CA ASN A 58 -10.29 21.34 3.16
C ASN A 58 -11.44 21.92 4.04
N ASN A 59 -12.09 21.15 4.93
CA ASN A 59 -13.31 21.59 5.63
C ASN A 59 -13.55 21.00 7.05
N ILE A 60 -12.64 20.22 7.63
CA ILE A 60 -12.78 19.69 9.00
C ILE A 60 -11.74 20.40 9.87
N SER A 61 -12.07 20.71 11.13
CA SER A 61 -11.11 21.29 12.09
C SER A 61 -9.78 20.55 12.00
N ASN A 62 -8.67 21.27 11.73
CA ASN A 62 -7.35 20.69 11.44
C ASN A 62 -6.92 19.59 12.42
N ALA A 63 -7.32 19.70 13.69
CA ALA A 63 -7.01 18.70 14.71
C ALA A 63 -7.69 17.33 14.50
N LEU A 64 -8.96 17.31 14.06
CA LEU A 64 -9.69 16.08 13.75
C LEU A 64 -9.24 15.51 12.40
N GLY A 65 -9.03 16.38 11.42
CA GLY A 65 -8.54 15.98 10.09
C GLY A 65 -7.17 15.30 10.14
N LEU A 66 -6.27 15.76 11.02
CA LEU A 66 -4.96 15.16 11.21
C LEU A 66 -5.02 13.74 11.79
N GLU A 67 -5.84 13.50 12.81
CA GLU A 67 -5.99 12.16 13.39
C GLU A 67 -6.54 11.16 12.37
N ASP A 68 -7.54 11.59 11.61
CA ASP A 68 -8.15 10.78 10.55
C ASP A 68 -7.16 10.50 9.41
N ALA A 69 -6.36 11.50 9.01
CA ALA A 69 -5.29 11.34 8.03
C ALA A 69 -4.22 10.35 8.50
N ILE A 70 -3.71 10.51 9.73
CA ILE A 70 -2.75 9.57 10.34
C ILE A 70 -3.32 8.16 10.35
N LYS A 71 -4.58 7.99 10.77
CA LYS A 71 -5.23 6.67 10.87
C LYS A 71 -5.43 6.03 9.49
N ALA A 72 -5.84 6.81 8.49
CA ALA A 72 -5.98 6.36 7.12
C ALA A 72 -4.64 5.89 6.55
N HIS A 73 -3.59 6.71 6.73
CA HIS A 73 -2.25 6.42 6.25
C HIS A 73 -1.64 5.18 6.93
N LEU A 74 -1.76 5.04 8.26
CA LEU A 74 -1.34 3.83 8.99
C LEU A 74 -2.04 2.57 8.48
N SER A 75 -3.34 2.67 8.22
CA SER A 75 -4.13 1.56 7.70
C SER A 75 -3.68 1.17 6.30
N PHE A 76 -3.30 2.14 5.47
CA PHE A 76 -2.75 1.90 4.13
C PHE A 76 -1.35 1.26 4.20
N CYS A 77 -0.39 1.84 4.94
CA CYS A 77 0.96 1.30 5.12
C CYS A 77 0.93 -0.17 5.57
N ARG A 78 0.03 -0.53 6.50
CA ARG A 78 -0.06 -1.89 7.04
C ARG A 78 -0.48 -2.92 6.00
N LYS A 79 -1.26 -2.56 4.97
CA LYS A 79 -1.68 -3.49 3.91
C LYS A 79 -0.50 -3.97 3.06
N PHE A 80 0.51 -3.13 2.89
CA PHE A 80 1.68 -3.40 2.06
C PHE A 80 2.94 -3.78 2.85
N LYS A 81 2.80 -4.11 4.14
CA LYS A 81 3.89 -4.70 4.93
C LYS A 81 4.34 -6.08 4.43
N ALA A 82 3.54 -6.74 3.59
CA ALA A 82 3.96 -7.96 2.94
C ALA A 82 5.01 -7.63 1.88
N ASN A 83 6.17 -8.28 1.97
CA ASN A 83 7.19 -8.25 0.92
C ASN A 83 6.49 -8.48 -0.45
N PRO A 84 6.71 -7.65 -1.49
CA PRO A 84 6.10 -7.86 -2.80
C PRO A 84 6.24 -9.30 -3.32
N ALA A 85 7.36 -9.96 -3.03
CA ALA A 85 7.57 -11.37 -3.35
C ALA A 85 6.59 -12.31 -2.62
N VAL A 86 6.19 -12.01 -1.38
CA VAL A 86 5.17 -12.76 -0.64
C VAL A 86 3.79 -12.59 -1.27
N LEU A 87 3.44 -11.38 -1.71
CA LEU A 87 2.18 -11.14 -2.43
C LEU A 87 2.13 -11.89 -3.76
N VAL A 88 3.24 -11.89 -4.51
CA VAL A 88 3.37 -12.68 -5.75
C VAL A 88 3.24 -14.18 -5.44
N ALA A 89 3.93 -14.68 -4.42
CA ALA A 89 3.87 -16.09 -4.02
C ALA A 89 2.45 -16.51 -3.56
N GLU A 90 1.72 -15.64 -2.86
CA GLU A 90 0.31 -15.87 -2.51
C GLU A 90 -0.57 -15.92 -3.76
N GLY A 91 -0.39 -14.99 -4.70
CA GLY A 91 -1.09 -15.04 -5.99
C GLY A 91 -0.84 -16.35 -6.75
N MET A 92 0.43 -16.78 -6.82
CA MET A 92 0.80 -18.06 -7.43
C MET A 92 0.15 -19.25 -6.72
N ARG A 93 0.17 -19.26 -5.38
CA ARG A 93 -0.45 -20.28 -4.54
C ARG A 93 -1.95 -20.39 -4.81
N GLN A 94 -2.67 -19.27 -4.91
CA GLN A 94 -4.09 -19.26 -5.23
C GLN A 94 -4.38 -19.78 -6.63
N MET A 95 -3.56 -19.42 -7.63
CA MET A 95 -3.71 -19.92 -9.00
C MET A 95 -3.52 -21.45 -9.07
N LEU A 96 -2.52 -22.00 -8.38
CA LEU A 96 -2.27 -23.44 -8.36
C LEU A 96 -3.39 -24.21 -7.64
N ARG A 97 -3.90 -23.69 -6.51
CA ARG A 97 -5.04 -24.28 -5.77
C ARG A 97 -6.33 -24.27 -6.60
N LYS A 98 -6.64 -23.15 -7.26
CA LYS A 98 -7.83 -23.08 -8.12
C LYS A 98 -7.78 -24.09 -9.28
N ARG A 99 -6.59 -24.35 -9.84
CA ARG A 99 -6.41 -25.38 -10.87
C ARG A 99 -6.60 -26.78 -10.30
N SER A 100 -6.08 -27.11 -9.11
CA SER A 100 -6.32 -28.41 -8.50
C SER A 100 -7.80 -28.66 -8.22
N ASP A 101 -8.53 -27.66 -7.74
CA ASP A 101 -9.97 -27.80 -7.44
C ASP A 101 -10.80 -28.03 -8.71
N MET A 102 -10.40 -27.38 -9.83
CA MET A 102 -11.01 -27.65 -11.13
C MET A 102 -10.65 -29.02 -11.68
N LEU A 103 -9.44 -29.53 -11.47
CA LEU A 103 -9.06 -30.90 -11.88
C LEU A 103 -9.79 -31.96 -11.06
N LEU A 104 -9.94 -31.75 -9.75
CA LEU A 104 -10.73 -32.62 -8.88
C LEU A 104 -12.22 -32.60 -9.28
N SER A 105 -12.78 -31.42 -9.58
CA SER A 105 -14.16 -31.29 -10.08
C SER A 105 -14.36 -31.85 -11.51
N SER A 106 -13.30 -31.89 -12.32
CA SER A 106 -13.34 -32.47 -13.68
C SER A 106 -13.18 -33.99 -13.68
N SER A 107 -12.58 -34.56 -12.62
CA SER A 107 -12.40 -36.02 -12.49
C SER A 107 -13.69 -36.79 -12.21
N SER A 108 -14.80 -36.11 -11.89
CA SER A 108 -16.09 -36.75 -11.64
C SER A 108 -17.12 -36.67 -12.78
N THR A 109 -16.81 -36.09 -13.95
CA THR A 109 -17.70 -36.24 -15.11
C THR A 109 -16.93 -36.34 -16.44
N SER A 110 -16.76 -37.57 -16.92
CA SER A 110 -16.47 -37.85 -18.33
C SER A 110 -17.70 -37.45 -19.19
N LYS A 111 -17.92 -36.16 -19.45
CA LYS A 111 -18.88 -35.71 -20.45
C LYS A 111 -18.17 -35.52 -21.78
N LYS A 112 -18.49 -36.41 -22.72
CA LYS A 112 -18.08 -36.39 -24.13
C LYS A 112 -18.31 -34.99 -24.71
N TYR A 113 -17.23 -34.34 -25.15
CA TYR A 113 -17.29 -33.09 -25.91
C TYR A 113 -17.87 -33.40 -27.31
N ALA A 114 -19.14 -33.03 -27.54
CA ALA A 114 -19.69 -32.96 -28.89
C ALA A 114 -19.26 -31.63 -29.52
N ARG A 115 -18.64 -31.72 -30.70
CA ARG A 115 -18.13 -30.60 -31.48
C ARG A 115 -19.30 -29.99 -32.26
N SER A 116 -19.86 -28.88 -31.79
CA SER A 116 -20.87 -28.13 -32.55
C SER A 116 -20.17 -27.21 -33.57
N THR A 117 -20.20 -27.63 -34.82
CA THR A 117 -19.95 -26.79 -35.99
C THR A 117 -21.19 -25.97 -36.31
N SER A 118 -21.07 -24.64 -36.32
CA SER A 118 -22.02 -23.76 -37.02
C SER A 118 -21.24 -22.64 -37.70
N ALA A 119 -21.22 -22.69 -39.03
CA ALA A 119 -20.62 -21.70 -39.91
C ALA A 119 -21.41 -20.37 -39.93
N ALA A 120 -20.72 -19.31 -40.33
CA ALA A 120 -21.13 -17.91 -40.35
C ALA A 120 -22.39 -17.60 -41.16
N GLN A 121 -23.10 -16.52 -40.77
CA GLN A 121 -23.68 -15.56 -41.72
C GLN A 121 -23.55 -14.12 -41.19
N VAL A 122 -23.05 -13.27 -42.08
CA VAL A 122 -22.93 -11.81 -42.02
C VAL A 122 -24.29 -11.16 -42.28
N GLY A 123 -24.54 -10.02 -41.62
CA GLY A 123 -25.65 -9.12 -41.92
C GLY A 123 -25.36 -7.75 -41.31
N ASN A 124 -24.78 -6.85 -42.11
CA ASN A 124 -24.78 -5.41 -41.85
C ASN A 124 -26.14 -4.84 -42.26
N ASP A 125 -26.69 -3.93 -41.46
CA ASP A 125 -27.62 -2.83 -41.80
C ASP A 125 -28.02 -2.19 -40.46
N PHE A 126 -28.25 -0.91 -40.24
CA PHE A 126 -28.03 0.37 -40.91
C PHE A 126 -28.41 1.40 -39.80
N LEU A 127 -27.86 2.60 -39.91
CA LEU A 127 -28.05 3.84 -39.14
C LEU A 127 -29.44 4.10 -38.48
N VAL A 128 -29.45 5.09 -37.58
CA VAL A 128 -30.55 5.96 -37.05
C VAL A 128 -30.88 5.60 -35.59
N LEU A 129 -30.64 6.42 -34.55
CA LEU A 129 -30.54 7.88 -34.38
C LEU A 129 -29.63 8.18 -33.18
#